data_AF-A0A960SBV1-F1
#
_entry.id   AF-A0A960SBV1-F1
#
_cell.length_a   1.000
_cell.length_b   1.000
_cell.length_c   1.000
_cell.angle_alpha   90.00
_cell.angle_beta   90.00
_cell.angle_gamma   90.00
#
_symmetry.space_group_name_H-M   'P 1'
#
loop_
_entity.id
_entity.type
_entity.pdbx_description
1 polymer ?
#
loop_
_entity_poly.entity_id
_entity_poly.type
_entity_poly.pdbx_seq_one_letter_code
_entity_poly.pdbx_strand_id
1 'polypeptide(L)'
;MLKPELQDMDIYVDGINNIVETQKRVALNYFEDGSVETACPPLKALLHIMAHGEYEGKTALDPEIREMFTSENCYKSDWYQERLITRHEVSVKLAKRYVSSIQGFLDKPEYEEECKRMKMQERLDEAKASLERIKAQRSLVLFKGTLGTDPSVTSS
;
A
#
# COMPACT_ATOMS: atom_id res chain seq x y z
N MET A 1 17.98 31.14 -11.18
CA MET A 1 19.02 31.13 -10.13
C MET A 1 19.16 29.71 -9.61
N LEU A 2 20.38 29.23 -9.33
CA LEU A 2 20.65 27.82 -8.96
C LEU A 2 21.17 27.61 -7.52
N LYS A 3 21.55 28.70 -6.83
CA LYS A 3 22.20 28.70 -5.52
C LYS A 3 21.54 29.72 -4.58
N PRO A 4 20.35 29.43 -4.03
CA PRO A 4 19.61 30.36 -3.17
C PRO A 4 20.38 30.74 -1.89
N GLU A 5 21.24 29.86 -1.38
CA GLU A 5 22.09 30.09 -0.20
C GLU A 5 23.09 31.25 -0.35
N LEU A 6 23.40 31.66 -1.60
CA LEU A 6 24.27 32.81 -1.88
C LEU A 6 23.54 34.16 -1.85
N GLN A 7 22.20 34.14 -1.80
CA GLN A 7 21.40 35.37 -1.71
C GLN A 7 21.36 35.88 -0.28
N ASP A 8 21.10 34.97 0.67
CA ASP A 8 21.11 35.23 2.10
C ASP A 8 21.23 33.89 2.84
N MET A 9 22.34 33.69 3.58
CA MET A 9 22.60 32.45 4.31
C MET A 9 21.71 32.31 5.55
N ASP A 10 21.40 33.42 6.23
CA ASP A 10 20.61 33.39 7.45
C ASP A 10 19.17 32.99 7.13
N ILE A 11 18.60 33.57 6.06
CA ILE A 11 17.27 33.18 5.56
C ILE A 11 17.28 31.72 5.07
N TYR A 12 18.35 31.27 4.43
CA TYR A 12 18.46 29.87 3.99
C TYR A 12 18.43 28.90 5.18
N VAL A 13 19.22 29.17 6.23
CA VAL A 13 19.28 28.34 7.44
C VAL A 13 17.95 28.35 8.18
N ASP A 14 17.30 29.51 8.33
CA ASP A 14 15.97 29.60 8.94
C ASP A 14 14.93 28.77 8.18
N GLY A 15 14.98 28.78 6.84
CA GLY A 15 14.15 27.93 5.99
C GLY A 15 14.35 26.44 6.26
N ILE A 16 15.59 25.98 6.43
CA ILE A 16 15.90 24.58 6.76
C ILE A 16 15.39 24.23 8.17
N ASN A 17 15.57 25.11 9.16
CA ASN A 17 15.07 24.88 10.53
C ASN A 17 13.55 24.71 10.54
N ASN A 18 12.83 25.58 9.83
CA ASN A 18 11.37 25.48 9.68
C ASN A 18 10.92 24.14 9.06
N ILE A 19 11.67 23.61 8.09
CA ILE A 19 11.42 22.28 7.50
C ILE A 19 11.60 21.18 8.55
N VAL A 20 12.72 21.19 9.28
CA VAL A 20 13.05 20.15 10.29
C VAL A 20 12.04 20.18 11.44
N GLU A 21 11.69 21.35 11.94
CA GLU A 21 10.66 21.51 12.99
C GLU A 21 9.29 20.98 12.53
N THR A 22 8.92 21.27 11.29
CA THR A 22 7.66 20.78 10.71
C THR A 22 7.69 19.25 10.55
N GLN A 23 8.79 18.69 10.05
CA GLN A 23 8.98 17.25 9.92
C GLN A 23 8.84 16.55 11.27
N LYS A 24 9.50 17.07 12.31
CA LYS A 24 9.41 16.53 13.67
C LYS A 24 7.97 16.55 14.19
N ARG A 25 7.28 17.69 14.07
CA ARG A 25 5.88 17.82 14.49
C ARG A 25 4.96 16.84 13.77
N VAL A 26 5.11 16.70 12.45
CA VAL A 26 4.29 15.76 11.66
C VAL A 26 4.58 14.32 12.07
N ALA A 27 5.85 13.94 12.29
CA ALA A 27 6.21 12.60 12.70
C ALA A 27 5.63 12.25 14.08
N LEU A 28 5.65 13.18 15.04
CA LEU A 28 5.09 12.96 16.38
C LEU A 28 3.60 12.57 16.35
N ASN A 29 2.81 13.10 15.42
CA ASN A 29 1.40 12.72 15.29
C ASN A 29 1.21 11.20 15.06
N TYR A 30 2.12 10.54 14.33
CA TYR A 30 2.07 9.09 14.09
C TYR A 30 2.37 8.26 15.34
N PHE A 31 3.10 8.84 16.30
CA PHE A 31 3.34 8.22 17.60
C PHE A 31 2.15 8.45 18.54
N GLU A 32 1.55 9.64 18.50
CA GLU A 32 0.39 9.99 19.31
C GLU A 32 -0.84 9.12 19.00
N ASP A 33 -1.07 8.82 17.72
CA ASP A 33 -2.18 7.96 17.28
C ASP A 33 -1.82 6.47 17.17
N GLY A 34 -0.56 6.10 17.43
CA GLY A 34 -0.04 4.74 17.36
C GLY A 34 0.08 4.17 15.93
N SER A 35 -0.20 4.95 14.89
CA SER A 35 -0.13 4.50 13.49
C SER A 35 1.30 4.17 13.05
N VAL A 36 2.33 4.64 13.76
CA VAL A 36 3.73 4.25 13.55
C VAL A 36 3.95 2.73 13.57
N GLU A 37 3.15 1.98 14.33
CA GLU A 37 3.25 0.52 14.42
C GLU A 37 2.75 -0.20 13.16
N THR A 38 1.91 0.49 12.38
CA THR A 38 1.39 -0.03 11.10
C THR A 38 2.25 0.38 9.90
N ALA A 39 3.19 1.31 10.11
CA ALA A 39 4.08 1.76 9.05
C ALA A 39 5.01 0.62 8.60
N CYS A 40 5.25 0.52 7.29
CA CYS A 40 6.26 -0.43 6.81
C CYS A 40 7.65 -0.07 7.38
N PRO A 41 8.56 -1.05 7.52
CA PRO A 41 9.86 -0.86 8.18
C PRO A 41 10.65 0.40 7.78
N PRO A 42 10.85 0.72 6.48
CA PRO A 42 11.58 1.94 6.10
C PRO A 42 10.90 3.22 6.57
N LEU A 43 9.56 3.29 6.50
CA LEU A 43 8.82 4.46 6.96
C LEU A 43 8.81 4.57 8.49
N LYS A 44 8.70 3.44 9.20
CA LYS A 44 8.85 3.41 10.66
C LYS A 44 10.19 4.01 11.08
N ALA A 45 11.29 3.53 10.50
CA ALA A 45 12.62 4.07 10.78
C ALA A 45 12.74 5.57 10.48
N LEU A 46 12.18 6.03 9.34
CA LEU A 46 12.20 7.44 8.99
C LEU A 46 11.38 8.31 9.96
N LEU A 47 10.20 7.85 10.40
CA LEU A 47 9.37 8.55 11.38
C LEU A 47 10.08 8.69 12.73
N HIS A 48 10.77 7.63 13.19
CA HIS A 48 11.61 7.70 14.38
C HIS A 48 12.75 8.71 14.24
N ILE A 49 13.46 8.72 13.10
CA ILE A 49 14.53 9.69 12.84
C ILE A 49 13.98 11.13 12.82
N MET A 50 12.82 11.35 12.20
CA MET A 50 12.18 12.67 12.15
C MET A 50 11.75 13.15 13.54
N ALA A 51 11.17 12.26 14.37
CA ALA A 51 10.64 12.61 15.68
C ALA A 51 11.73 12.72 16.76
N HIS A 52 12.69 11.80 16.74
CA HIS A 52 13.64 11.55 17.84
C HIS A 52 15.11 11.70 17.44
N GLY A 53 15.41 11.90 16.16
CA GLY A 53 16.77 12.08 15.64
C GLY A 53 17.47 10.78 15.25
N GLU A 54 16.99 9.63 15.73
CA GLU A 54 17.58 8.33 15.48
C GLU A 54 16.54 7.20 15.45
N TYR A 55 16.93 6.08 14.83
CA TYR A 55 16.25 4.80 14.88
C TYR A 55 17.29 3.72 15.18
N GLU A 56 17.18 3.04 16.32
CA GLU A 56 18.16 2.02 16.76
C GLU A 56 19.61 2.55 16.80
N GLY A 57 19.80 3.81 17.22
CA GLY A 57 21.12 4.48 17.25
C GLY A 57 21.65 4.89 15.87
N LYS A 58 20.83 4.80 14.81
CA LYS A 58 21.19 5.17 13.43
C LYS A 58 20.41 6.40 12.99
N THR A 59 21.02 7.17 12.10
CA THR A 59 20.49 8.39 11.49
C THR A 59 20.10 8.15 10.04
N ALA A 60 19.53 9.17 9.38
CA ALA A 60 19.23 9.12 7.95
C ALA A 60 20.47 8.97 7.05
N LEU A 61 21.69 9.11 7.57
CA LEU A 61 22.92 8.95 6.79
C LEU A 61 23.47 7.53 6.82
N ASP A 62 23.00 6.70 7.74
CA ASP A 62 23.51 5.34 7.90
C ASP A 62 23.12 4.46 6.70
N PRO A 63 24.06 3.68 6.13
CA PRO A 63 23.82 2.84 4.97
C PRO A 63 22.65 1.86 5.17
N GLU A 64 22.54 1.27 6.36
CA GLU A 64 21.48 0.33 6.69
C GLU A 64 20.08 0.95 6.59
N ILE A 65 19.92 2.21 6.99
CA ILE A 65 18.65 2.95 6.85
C ILE A 65 18.37 3.19 5.36
N ARG A 66 19.37 3.64 4.60
CA ARG A 66 19.25 3.93 3.17
C ARG A 66 18.93 2.68 2.35
N GLU A 67 19.53 1.55 2.71
CA GLU A 67 19.35 0.27 2.05
C GLU A 67 17.89 -0.23 2.12
N MET A 68 17.15 0.09 3.19
CA MET A 68 15.73 -0.27 3.31
C MET A 68 14.85 0.37 2.22
N PHE A 69 15.28 1.50 1.64
CA PHE A 69 14.57 2.22 0.59
C PHE A 69 14.95 1.78 -0.83
N THR A 70 15.89 0.84 -0.97
CA THR A 70 16.26 0.31 -2.29
C THR A 70 15.16 -0.59 -2.84
N SER A 71 14.96 -0.56 -4.15
CA SER A 71 13.97 -1.42 -4.82
C SER A 71 14.25 -2.91 -4.60
N GLU A 72 15.53 -3.28 -4.58
CA GLU A 72 15.97 -4.66 -4.34
C GLU A 72 15.56 -5.15 -2.94
N ASN A 73 15.87 -4.40 -1.89
CA ASN A 73 15.50 -4.79 -0.52
C ASN A 73 13.99 -4.72 -0.30
N CYS A 74 13.30 -3.73 -0.87
CA CYS A 74 11.84 -3.68 -0.86
C CYS A 74 11.24 -4.97 -1.45
N TYR A 75 11.68 -5.39 -2.64
CA TYR A 75 11.14 -6.60 -3.27
C TYR A 75 11.48 -7.91 -2.54
N LYS A 76 12.63 -7.98 -1.85
CA LYS A 76 13.02 -9.17 -1.07
C LYS A 76 12.38 -9.22 0.32
N SER A 77 11.87 -8.08 0.82
CA SER A 77 11.36 -7.98 2.18
C SER A 77 10.04 -8.71 2.40
N ASP A 78 9.88 -9.30 3.59
CA ASP A 78 8.66 -10.01 3.97
C ASP A 78 7.44 -9.08 4.00
N TRP A 79 7.60 -7.84 4.48
CA TRP A 79 6.50 -6.87 4.55
C TRP A 79 5.93 -6.55 3.15
N TYR A 80 6.77 -6.50 2.12
CA TYR A 80 6.28 -6.29 0.76
C TYR A 80 5.62 -7.55 0.20
N GLN A 81 6.17 -8.74 0.46
CA GLN A 81 5.55 -10.00 0.07
C GLN A 81 4.17 -10.17 0.71
N GLU A 82 4.01 -9.78 1.96
CA GLU A 82 2.73 -9.78 2.68
C GLU A 82 1.70 -8.87 2.01
N ARG A 83 2.10 -7.69 1.53
CA ARG A 83 1.22 -6.80 0.74
C ARG A 83 0.77 -7.43 -0.57
N LEU A 84 1.62 -8.22 -1.22
CA LEU A 84 1.26 -8.94 -2.46
C LEU A 84 0.32 -10.10 -2.19
N ILE A 85 0.51 -10.83 -1.09
CA ILE A 85 -0.39 -11.89 -0.63
C ILE A 85 -1.76 -11.28 -0.31
N THR A 86 -1.80 -10.22 0.49
CA THR A 86 -3.02 -9.48 0.83
C THR A 86 -3.75 -9.00 -0.43
N ARG A 87 -3.02 -8.47 -1.42
CA ARG A 87 -3.60 -8.03 -2.70
C ARG A 87 -4.34 -9.17 -3.40
N HIS A 88 -3.76 -10.37 -3.39
CA HIS A 88 -4.39 -11.55 -3.97
C HIS A 88 -5.63 -11.97 -3.21
N GLU A 89 -5.57 -12.03 -1.88
CA GLU A 89 -6.72 -12.38 -1.04
C GLU A 89 -7.90 -11.43 -1.25
N VAL A 90 -7.65 -10.13 -1.24
CA VAL A 90 -8.66 -9.11 -1.53
C VAL A 90 -9.22 -9.28 -2.94
N SER A 91 -8.38 -9.56 -3.93
CA SER A 91 -8.80 -9.79 -5.32
C SER A 91 -9.71 -11.03 -5.44
N VAL A 92 -9.37 -12.12 -4.76
CA VAL A 92 -10.20 -13.34 -4.70
C VAL A 92 -11.53 -13.06 -3.99
N LYS A 93 -11.51 -12.36 -2.85
CA LYS A 93 -12.71 -11.99 -2.09
C LYS A 93 -13.65 -11.13 -2.93
N LEU A 94 -13.11 -10.13 -3.64
CA LEU A 94 -13.88 -9.26 -4.53
C LEU A 94 -14.48 -10.04 -5.71
N ALA A 95 -13.69 -10.88 -6.37
CA ALA A 95 -14.18 -11.70 -7.49
C ALA A 95 -15.28 -12.68 -7.05
N LYS A 96 -15.15 -13.32 -5.88
CA LYS A 96 -16.21 -14.15 -5.29
C LYS A 96 -17.49 -13.34 -5.06
N ARG A 97 -17.37 -12.12 -4.52
CA ARG A 97 -18.52 -11.22 -4.30
C ARG A 97 -19.21 -10.88 -5.62
N TYR A 98 -18.47 -10.59 -6.69
CA TYR A 98 -19.06 -10.35 -8.01
C TYR A 98 -19.81 -11.56 -8.56
N VAL A 99 -19.21 -12.76 -8.49
CA VAL A 99 -19.88 -14.00 -8.90
C VAL A 99 -21.18 -14.19 -8.10
N SER A 100 -21.13 -14.02 -6.78
CA SER A 100 -22.31 -14.16 -5.91
C SER A 100 -23.39 -13.11 -6.22
N SER A 101 -23.00 -11.86 -6.49
CA SER A 101 -23.95 -10.79 -6.83
C SER A 101 -24.64 -11.05 -8.17
N ILE A 102 -23.91 -11.55 -9.17
CA ILE A 102 -24.48 -11.88 -10.48
C ILE A 102 -25.41 -13.09 -10.35
N GLN A 103 -24.98 -14.15 -9.64
CA GLN A 103 -25.82 -15.33 -9.39
C GLN A 103 -27.11 -14.94 -8.67
N GLY A 104 -27.03 -14.14 -7.59
CA GLY A 104 -28.21 -13.70 -6.85
C GLY A 104 -29.13 -12.75 -7.64
N PHE A 105 -28.66 -12.16 -8.74
CA PHE A 105 -29.52 -11.43 -9.68
C PHE A 105 -30.21 -12.36 -10.67
N LEU A 106 -29.50 -13.39 -11.17
CA LEU A 106 -30.04 -14.42 -12.05
C LEU A 106 -31.10 -15.30 -11.36
N ASP A 107 -30.98 -15.53 -10.05
CA ASP A 107 -31.89 -16.38 -9.29
C ASP A 107 -33.25 -15.71 -9.01
N LYS A 108 -33.46 -14.46 -9.43
CA LYS A 108 -34.71 -13.70 -9.25
C LYS A 108 -35.62 -13.85 -10.47
N PRO A 109 -36.74 -14.58 -10.38
CA PRO A 109 -37.63 -14.83 -11.51
C PRO A 109 -38.19 -13.54 -12.13
N GLU A 110 -38.34 -12.48 -11.35
CA GLU A 110 -38.90 -11.20 -11.80
C GLU A 110 -38.00 -10.46 -12.81
N TYR A 111 -36.72 -10.84 -12.90
CA TYR A 111 -35.73 -10.20 -13.78
C TYR A 111 -35.24 -11.13 -14.90
N GLU A 112 -35.96 -12.20 -15.22
CA GLU A 112 -35.52 -13.21 -16.20
C GLU A 112 -35.27 -12.59 -17.58
N GLU A 113 -36.18 -11.74 -18.06
CA GLU A 113 -36.09 -11.09 -19.38
C GLU A 113 -34.95 -10.05 -19.42
N GLU A 114 -34.78 -9.27 -18.36
CA GLU A 114 -33.65 -8.37 -18.20
C GLU A 114 -32.32 -9.12 -18.15
N CYS A 115 -32.26 -10.26 -17.46
CA CYS A 115 -31.08 -11.11 -17.38
C CYS A 115 -30.67 -11.65 -18.75
N LYS A 116 -31.65 -12.11 -19.55
CA LYS A 116 -31.43 -12.52 -20.95
C LYS A 116 -30.92 -11.35 -21.79
N ARG A 117 -31.61 -10.19 -21.72
CA ARG A 117 -31.25 -8.98 -22.49
C ARG A 117 -29.83 -8.49 -22.17
N MET A 118 -29.41 -8.56 -20.91
CA MET A 118 -28.08 -8.12 -20.46
C MET A 118 -26.99 -9.20 -20.56
N LYS A 119 -27.33 -10.41 -21.05
CA LYS A 119 -26.43 -11.56 -21.16
C LYS A 119 -25.78 -11.89 -19.80
N MET A 120 -26.57 -11.88 -18.74
CA MET A 120 -26.06 -12.04 -17.37
C MET A 120 -25.43 -13.41 -17.13
N GLN A 121 -25.87 -14.45 -17.83
CA GLN A 121 -25.25 -15.77 -17.77
C GLN A 121 -23.82 -15.77 -18.36
N GLU A 122 -23.61 -15.13 -19.51
CA GLU A 122 -22.28 -15.02 -20.13
C GLU A 122 -21.32 -14.27 -19.18
N ARG A 123 -21.80 -13.17 -18.57
CA ARG A 123 -21.03 -12.41 -17.57
C ARG A 123 -20.71 -13.23 -16.32
N LEU A 124 -21.62 -14.11 -15.89
CA LEU A 124 -21.37 -15.02 -14.78
C LEU A 124 -20.25 -16.01 -15.11
N ASP A 125 -20.27 -16.58 -16.30
CA ASP A 125 -19.26 -17.55 -16.75
C ASP A 125 -17.88 -16.87 -16.89
N GLU A 126 -17.83 -15.65 -17.44
CA GLU A 126 -16.61 -14.82 -17.47
C GLU A 126 -16.09 -14.48 -16.07
N ALA A 127 -16.99 -14.13 -15.14
CA ALA A 127 -16.63 -13.83 -13.76
C ALA A 127 -16.08 -15.06 -13.03
N LYS A 128 -16.68 -16.24 -13.24
CA LYS A 128 -16.19 -17.53 -12.72
C LYS A 128 -14.81 -17.88 -13.31
N ALA A 129 -14.64 -17.76 -14.62
CA ALA A 129 -13.35 -17.98 -15.27
C ALA A 129 -12.26 -17.03 -14.75
N SER A 130 -12.60 -15.76 -14.55
CA SER A 130 -11.68 -14.76 -13.98
C SER A 130 -11.31 -15.08 -12.53
N LEU A 131 -12.27 -15.51 -11.72
CA LEU A 131 -12.01 -15.97 -10.34
C LEU A 131 -11.03 -17.15 -10.31
N GLU A 132 -11.22 -18.15 -11.18
CA GLU A 132 -10.31 -19.30 -11.25
C GLU A 132 -8.91 -18.92 -11.72
N ARG A 133 -8.78 -18.00 -12.69
CA ARG A 133 -7.47 -17.45 -13.09
C ARG A 133 -6.74 -16.77 -11.94
N ILE A 134 -7.45 -15.94 -11.18
CA ILE A 134 -6.88 -15.23 -10.03
C ILE A 134 -6.45 -16.24 -8.97
N LYS A 135 -7.26 -17.25 -8.65
CA LYS A 135 -6.90 -18.30 -7.68
C LYS A 135 -5.69 -19.12 -8.11
N ALA A 136 -5.62 -19.51 -9.39
CA ALA A 136 -4.59 -20.39 -9.92
C ALA A 136 -3.20 -19.73 -9.95
N GLN A 137 -3.15 -18.40 -10.12
CA GLN A 137 -1.90 -17.65 -10.09
C GLN A 137 -1.51 -17.40 -8.64
N ARG A 138 -0.49 -18.12 -8.14
CA ARG A 138 0.19 -17.76 -6.89
C ARG A 138 0.63 -16.29 -7.01
N SER A 139 0.02 -15.47 -6.18
CA SER A 139 0.04 -13.99 -6.09
C SER A 139 1.33 -13.26 -6.47
N LEU A 140 2.48 -13.89 -6.25
CA LEU A 140 3.78 -13.20 -6.24
C LEU A 140 4.25 -12.76 -7.63
N VAL A 141 3.89 -13.48 -8.71
CA VAL A 141 4.42 -13.12 -10.04
C VAL A 141 3.60 -12.00 -10.69
N LEU A 142 2.27 -12.05 -10.59
CA LEU A 142 1.38 -11.08 -11.23
C LEU A 142 1.47 -9.69 -10.59
N PHE A 143 1.60 -9.64 -9.26
CA PHE A 143 1.56 -8.38 -8.52
C PHE A 143 2.93 -7.79 -8.20
N LYS A 144 4.03 -8.48 -8.56
CA LYS A 144 5.38 -7.94 -8.34
C LYS A 144 5.55 -6.63 -9.09
N GLY A 145 6.05 -5.60 -8.39
CA GLY A 145 6.21 -4.25 -8.93
C GLY A 145 4.96 -3.37 -8.75
N THR A 146 3.86 -3.91 -8.23
CA THR A 146 2.71 -3.10 -7.78
C THR A 146 2.87 -2.69 -6.31
N LEU A 147 2.00 -1.82 -5.80
CA LEU A 147 1.99 -1.40 -4.39
C LEU A 147 1.44 -2.47 -3.42
N GLY A 148 0.86 -3.55 -3.95
CA GLY A 148 0.15 -4.56 -3.16
C GLY A 148 -1.10 -3.99 -2.48
N THR A 149 -1.43 -4.49 -1.30
CA THR A 149 -2.55 -3.99 -0.47
C THR A 149 -2.14 -4.05 0.99
N ASP A 150 -2.63 -3.11 1.79
CA ASP A 150 -2.31 -3.04 3.21
C ASP A 150 -2.84 -4.27 3.97
N PRO A 151 -2.00 -5.04 4.71
CA PRO A 151 -2.43 -6.26 5.42
C PRO A 151 -3.54 -6.04 6.46
N SER A 152 -3.68 -4.81 6.97
CA SER A 152 -4.75 -4.47 7.91
C SER A 152 -6.17 -4.61 7.32
N VAL A 153 -6.33 -4.58 5.99
CA VAL A 153 -7.68 -4.63 5.37
C VAL A 153 -8.30 -6.03 5.33
N THR A 154 -7.49 -7.07 5.46
CA THR A 154 -7.94 -8.48 5.50
C THR A 154 -7.94 -9.05 6.91
N SER A 155 -7.21 -8.43 7.82
CA SER A 155 -7.19 -8.75 9.25
C SER A 155 -8.52 -8.33 9.89
N SER A 156 -9.44 -9.27 10.08
CA SER A 156 -10.71 -9.08 10.80
C SER A 156 -11.07 -10.34 11.57
#